data_AF-A0A2N5IXK1-F1
#
_entry.id   AF-A0A2N5IXK1-F1
#
_cell.length_a   1.000
_cell.length_b   1.000
_cell.length_c   1.000
_cell.angle_alpha   90.00
_cell.angle_beta   90.00
_cell.angle_gamma   90.00
#
_symmetry.space_group_name_H-M   'P 1'
#
loop_
_entity.id
_entity.type
_entity.pdbx_description
1 polymer ?
#
loop_
_entity_poly.entity_id
_entity_poly.type
_entity_poly.pdbx_seq_one_letter_code
_entity_poly.pdbx_strand_id
1 'polypeptide(L)'
;MTLLAMLLVGLLVVGVVATTVGIQASRGQPEEPATLTATIRTRTLADEMTGKLVAFPKATAHVPAEGTVTREGLTAGANLDEGGVIGVVDERPILLVQGAVPMWRTLAPGSNGEDVRQLQAALARLGYAIYDDAGAFGDSAALAVNQYLAVLGYGSVDARTRR
;
A
#
# COMPACT_ATOMS: atom_id res chain seq x y z
N MET A 1 10.50 51.06 101.03
CA MET A 1 9.58 50.48 100.02
C MET A 1 9.71 51.10 98.62
N THR A 2 10.47 52.17 98.39
CA THR A 2 10.66 52.80 97.06
C THR A 2 11.78 52.17 96.23
N LEU A 3 12.84 51.66 96.87
CA LEU A 3 14.00 51.02 96.20
C LEU A 3 13.68 49.68 95.53
N LEU A 4 12.72 48.91 96.08
CA LEU A 4 12.30 47.62 95.53
C LEU A 4 11.46 47.78 94.24
N ALA A 5 10.72 48.89 94.11
CA ALA A 5 9.85 49.15 92.97
C ALA A 5 10.65 49.54 91.71
N MET A 6 11.76 50.29 91.85
CA MET A 6 12.60 50.67 90.70
C MET A 6 13.39 49.49 90.12
N LEU A 7 13.81 48.54 90.97
CA LEU A 7 14.50 47.33 90.53
C LEU A 7 13.59 46.42 89.69
N LEU A 8 12.32 46.30 90.08
CA LEU A 8 11.31 45.53 89.35
C LEU A 8 10.97 46.13 87.98
N VAL A 9 10.89 47.46 87.88
CA VAL A 9 10.64 48.15 86.61
C VAL A 9 11.84 48.03 85.67
N GLY A 10 13.07 48.14 86.18
CA GLY A 10 14.29 47.94 85.38
C GLY A 10 14.41 46.54 84.79
N LEU A 11 14.09 45.50 85.58
CA LEU A 11 14.11 44.11 85.12
C LEU A 11 13.05 43.85 84.04
N LEU A 12 11.88 44.48 84.17
CA LEU A 12 10.77 44.31 83.23
C LEU A 12 11.06 44.99 81.87
N VAL A 13 11.71 46.15 81.87
CA VAL A 13 12.12 46.83 80.62
C VAL A 13 13.22 46.04 79.90
N VAL A 14 14.21 45.52 80.62
CA VAL A 14 15.29 44.69 80.03
C VAL A 14 14.74 43.39 79.45
N GLY A 15 13.77 42.75 80.15
CA GLY A 15 13.11 41.54 79.66
C GLY A 15 12.36 41.75 78.34
N VAL A 16 11.62 42.87 78.21
CA VAL A 16 10.86 43.18 76.99
C VAL A 16 11.77 43.46 75.80
N VAL A 17 12.88 44.19 75.99
CA VAL A 17 13.85 44.46 74.92
C VAL A 17 14.59 43.18 74.48
N ALA A 18 14.95 42.30 75.42
CA ALA A 18 15.57 41.02 75.06
C ALA A 18 14.63 40.12 74.23
N THR A 19 13.33 40.11 74.55
CA THR A 19 12.35 39.35 73.77
C THR A 19 12.07 39.92 72.38
N THR A 20 12.08 41.23 72.19
CA THR A 20 11.80 41.83 70.86
C THR A 20 12.94 41.62 69.87
N VAL A 21 14.19 41.67 70.33
CA VAL A 21 15.38 41.40 69.48
C VAL A 21 15.49 39.92 69.13
N GLY A 22 15.18 39.02 70.06
CA GLY A 22 15.17 37.57 69.81
C GLY A 22 14.12 37.14 68.77
N ILE A 23 12.97 37.83 68.71
CA ILE A 23 11.89 37.50 67.78
C ILE A 23 12.14 38.05 66.36
N GLN A 24 12.92 39.13 66.20
CA GLN A 24 13.31 39.61 64.87
C GLN A 24 14.35 38.72 64.18
N ALA A 25 15.21 38.04 64.94
CA ALA A 25 16.26 37.17 64.40
C ALA A 25 15.74 35.81 63.87
N SER A 26 14.46 35.47 64.10
CA SER A 26 13.91 34.13 63.79
C SER A 26 12.81 34.12 62.73
N ARG A 27 12.62 35.19 61.96
CA ARG A 27 11.67 35.21 60.84
C ARG A 27 12.38 35.00 59.49
N GLY A 28 12.67 33.73 59.21
CA GLY A 28 12.70 33.10 57.89
C GLY A 28 13.83 33.50 56.94
N GLN A 29 14.90 32.71 56.90
CA GLN A 29 15.68 32.55 55.66
C GLN A 29 14.73 32.00 54.58
N PRO A 30 14.68 32.58 53.37
CA PRO A 30 14.00 31.96 52.24
C PRO A 30 14.66 30.59 52.00
N GLU A 31 13.92 29.50 52.21
CA GLU A 31 14.36 28.18 51.75
C GLU A 31 14.50 28.25 50.23
N GLU A 32 15.73 28.06 49.73
CA GLU A 32 15.96 27.93 48.31
C GLU A 32 15.08 26.80 47.76
N PRO A 33 14.31 27.02 46.67
CA PRO A 33 13.46 25.98 46.12
C PRO A 33 14.34 24.80 45.70
N ALA A 34 14.25 23.69 46.43
CA ALA A 34 14.89 22.44 46.07
C ALA A 34 14.26 21.92 44.76
N THR A 35 14.94 22.16 43.64
CA THR A 35 14.59 21.57 42.35
C THR A 35 14.89 20.08 42.40
N LEU A 36 13.86 19.26 42.68
CA LEU A 36 13.88 17.82 42.45
C LEU A 36 13.77 17.54 40.95
N THR A 37 14.88 17.70 40.23
CA THR A 37 14.95 17.37 38.80
C THR A 37 15.28 15.88 38.67
N ALA A 38 14.27 15.03 38.45
CA ALA A 38 14.49 13.64 38.09
C ALA A 38 14.98 13.54 36.63
N THR A 39 16.02 12.74 36.39
CA THR A 39 16.53 12.49 35.03
C THR A 39 15.46 11.81 34.16
N ILE A 40 14.99 12.49 33.12
CA ILE A 40 14.12 11.90 32.09
C ILE A 40 14.93 10.86 31.32
N ARG A 41 14.48 9.59 31.30
CA ARG A 41 15.07 8.53 30.48
C ARG A 41 14.19 8.26 29.26
N THR A 42 14.69 8.59 28.08
CA THR A 42 14.09 8.18 26.81
C THR A 42 14.36 6.68 26.60
N ARG A 43 13.30 5.86 26.55
CA ARG A 43 13.40 4.45 26.13
C ARG A 43 12.78 4.32 24.75
N THR A 44 13.40 3.51 23.90
CA THR A 44 12.83 3.12 22.61
C THR A 44 11.62 2.21 22.88
N LEU A 45 10.42 2.64 22.50
CA LEU A 45 9.29 1.72 22.34
C LEU A 45 9.53 0.98 21.03
N ALA A 46 9.87 -0.31 21.11
CA ALA A 46 9.87 -1.19 19.97
C ALA A 46 8.48 -1.85 19.90
N ASP A 47 7.76 -1.59 18.81
CA ASP A 47 6.53 -2.30 18.48
C ASP A 47 6.91 -3.44 17.52
N GLU A 48 6.86 -4.67 18.03
CA GLU A 48 7.25 -5.86 17.27
C GLU A 48 6.03 -6.37 16.49
N MET A 49 5.94 -5.96 15.22
CA MET A 49 4.89 -6.44 14.32
C MET A 49 5.28 -7.80 13.73
N THR A 50 4.51 -8.84 14.05
CA THR A 50 4.67 -10.16 13.40
C THR A 50 3.87 -10.17 12.09
N GLY A 51 4.54 -10.41 10.97
CA GLY A 51 3.94 -10.53 9.65
C GLY A 51 4.66 -11.53 8.77
N LYS A 52 3.97 -12.07 7.76
CA LYS A 52 4.58 -12.98 6.79
C LYS A 52 5.10 -12.16 5.60
N LEU A 53 6.42 -12.09 5.43
CA LEU A 53 7.02 -11.56 4.21
C LEU A 53 6.88 -12.62 3.11
N VAL A 54 6.27 -12.25 1.99
CA VAL A 54 6.17 -13.10 0.81
C VAL A 54 6.86 -12.36 -0.34
N ALA A 55 7.94 -12.94 -0.86
CA ALA A 55 8.58 -12.44 -2.06
C ALA A 55 7.85 -13.02 -3.28
N PHE A 56 7.29 -12.15 -4.12
CA PHE A 56 6.78 -12.56 -5.42
C PHE A 56 7.90 -12.42 -6.46
N PRO A 57 8.24 -13.49 -7.20
CA PRO A 57 9.21 -13.38 -8.28
C PRO A 57 8.71 -12.36 -9.31
N LYS A 58 9.55 -11.38 -9.64
CA LYS A 58 9.26 -10.44 -10.73
C LYS A 58 9.75 -11.04 -12.03
N ALA A 59 8.85 -11.16 -13.01
CA ALA A 59 9.18 -11.55 -14.38
C ALA A 59 8.73 -10.44 -15.33
N THR A 60 9.54 -10.17 -16.35
CA THR A 60 9.18 -9.25 -17.43
C THR A 60 8.64 -10.10 -18.59
N ALA A 61 7.37 -9.90 -18.94
CA ALA A 61 6.79 -10.49 -20.14
C ALA A 61 6.99 -9.55 -21.33
N HIS A 62 7.44 -10.08 -22.46
CA HIS A 62 7.46 -9.33 -23.71
C HIS A 62 6.09 -9.42 -24.37
N VAL A 63 5.49 -8.27 -24.66
CA VAL A 63 4.23 -8.20 -25.42
C VAL A 63 4.60 -7.91 -26.87
N PRO A 64 4.32 -8.82 -27.82
CA PRO A 64 4.62 -8.63 -29.24
C PRO A 64 3.58 -7.71 -29.90
N ALA A 65 3.36 -6.52 -29.33
CA ALA A 65 2.48 -5.49 -29.87
C ALA A 65 3.26 -4.19 -30.03
N GLU A 66 3.18 -3.60 -31.22
CA GLU A 66 3.69 -2.26 -31.51
C GLU A 66 2.50 -1.30 -31.51
N GLY A 67 2.69 -0.07 -30.98
CA GLY A 67 1.63 0.94 -30.95
C GLY A 67 1.66 1.80 -29.68
N THR A 68 0.56 2.52 -29.45
CA THR A 68 0.37 3.37 -28.27
C THR A 68 -0.47 2.64 -27.22
N VAL A 69 0.02 2.60 -25.98
CA VAL A 69 -0.79 2.11 -24.84
C VAL A 69 -1.92 3.10 -24.62
N THR A 70 -3.14 2.66 -24.93
CA THR A 70 -4.37 3.49 -24.89
C THR A 70 -5.11 3.35 -23.56
N ARG A 71 -4.94 2.21 -22.88
CA ARG A 71 -5.52 1.97 -21.56
C ARG A 71 -4.68 0.99 -20.75
N GLU A 72 -4.62 1.23 -19.44
CA GLU A 72 -4.10 0.26 -18.48
C GLU A 72 -5.10 -0.90 -18.34
N GLY A 73 -4.63 -2.14 -18.51
CA GLY A 73 -5.48 -3.34 -18.39
C GLY A 73 -5.51 -3.95 -16.98
N LEU A 74 -4.53 -3.59 -16.15
CA LEU A 74 -4.29 -4.20 -14.84
C LEU A 74 -3.97 -3.15 -13.78
N THR A 75 -4.55 -3.32 -12.60
CA THR A 75 -4.11 -2.60 -11.40
C THR A 75 -3.00 -3.38 -10.72
N ALA A 76 -1.97 -2.70 -10.21
CA ALA A 76 -0.90 -3.34 -9.46
C ALA A 76 -1.45 -4.14 -8.26
N GLY A 77 -1.07 -5.42 -8.17
CA GLY A 77 -1.55 -6.33 -7.13
C GLY A 77 -2.85 -7.08 -7.47
N ALA A 78 -3.45 -6.85 -8.64
CA ALA A 78 -4.59 -7.64 -9.10
C ALA A 78 -4.16 -9.06 -9.51
N ASN A 79 -5.02 -10.04 -9.23
CA ASN A 79 -4.89 -11.38 -9.79
C ASN A 79 -5.40 -11.35 -11.24
N LEU A 80 -4.68 -12.01 -12.14
CA LEU A 80 -5.01 -12.11 -13.55
C LEU A 80 -5.23 -13.56 -13.93
N ASP A 81 -6.46 -13.89 -14.31
CA ASP A 81 -6.83 -15.21 -14.81
C ASP A 81 -6.72 -15.27 -16.34
N GLU A 82 -6.78 -16.49 -16.89
CA GLU A 82 -6.83 -16.69 -18.32
C GLU A 82 -8.01 -15.93 -18.95
N GLY A 83 -7.75 -15.30 -20.10
CA GLY A 83 -8.66 -14.40 -20.77
C GLY A 83 -8.56 -12.95 -20.28
N GLY A 84 -8.02 -12.69 -19.08
CA GLY A 84 -7.94 -11.34 -18.57
C GLY A 84 -7.10 -10.39 -19.44
N VAL A 85 -7.44 -9.09 -19.40
CA VAL A 85 -6.78 -8.05 -20.20
C VAL A 85 -5.52 -7.56 -19.47
N ILE A 86 -4.37 -7.70 -20.10
CA ILE A 86 -3.09 -7.22 -19.58
C ILE A 86 -2.94 -5.71 -19.81
N GLY A 87 -3.36 -5.25 -20.98
CA GLY A 87 -3.27 -3.87 -21.43
C GLY A 87 -4.01 -3.68 -22.74
N VAL A 88 -4.12 -2.43 -23.17
CA VAL A 88 -4.74 -2.08 -24.45
C VAL A 88 -3.77 -1.25 -25.27
N VAL A 89 -3.46 -1.71 -26.48
CA VAL A 89 -2.60 -1.02 -27.45
C VAL A 89 -3.46 -0.69 -28.66
N ASP A 90 -3.48 0.58 -29.07
CA ASP A 90 -4.28 1.07 -30.21
C ASP A 90 -5.75 0.60 -30.16
N GLU A 91 -6.39 0.72 -28.98
CA GLU A 91 -7.77 0.28 -28.70
C GLU A 91 -8.01 -1.24 -28.88
N ARG A 92 -6.95 -2.05 -28.92
CA ARG A 92 -7.01 -3.52 -28.99
C ARG A 92 -6.52 -4.14 -27.69
N PRO A 93 -7.33 -4.99 -27.04
CA PRO A 93 -6.94 -5.61 -25.79
C PRO A 93 -5.88 -6.70 -26.03
N ILE A 94 -4.88 -6.73 -25.16
CA ILE A 94 -3.91 -7.80 -25.06
C ILE A 94 -4.40 -8.76 -23.98
N LEU A 95 -4.65 -10.00 -24.36
CA LEU A 95 -5.26 -11.01 -23.50
C LEU A 95 -4.20 -11.97 -22.96
N LEU A 96 -4.34 -12.38 -21.70
CA LEU A 96 -3.58 -13.51 -21.17
C LEU A 96 -4.15 -14.82 -21.70
N VAL A 97 -3.35 -15.56 -22.45
CA VAL A 97 -3.70 -16.91 -22.91
C VAL A 97 -2.66 -17.89 -22.36
N GLN A 98 -3.13 -18.95 -21.71
CA GLN A 98 -2.24 -20.00 -21.21
C GLN A 98 -1.83 -20.94 -22.32
N GLY A 99 -0.53 -21.21 -22.39
CA GLY A 99 0.05 -21.85 -23.54
C GLY A 99 1.49 -22.30 -23.39
N ALA A 100 1.87 -23.31 -24.17
CA ALA A 100 3.26 -23.77 -24.30
C ALA A 100 4.01 -23.05 -25.42
N VAL A 101 3.29 -22.51 -26.41
CA VAL A 101 3.88 -21.83 -27.57
C VAL A 101 3.54 -20.34 -27.51
N PRO A 102 4.51 -19.43 -27.77
CA PRO A 102 4.21 -18.01 -27.83
C PRO A 102 3.28 -17.69 -29.00
N MET A 103 2.39 -16.70 -28.82
CA MET A 103 1.62 -16.12 -29.93
C MET A 103 2.52 -15.18 -30.73
N TRP A 104 3.32 -15.73 -31.63
CA TRP A 104 4.41 -15.01 -32.32
C TRP A 104 4.01 -14.31 -33.61
N ARG A 105 2.78 -14.55 -34.11
CA ARG A 105 2.23 -13.92 -35.33
C ARG A 105 0.80 -13.50 -35.13
N THR A 106 0.33 -12.62 -36.00
CA THR A 106 -1.10 -12.31 -36.12
C THR A 106 -1.86 -13.52 -36.68
N LEU A 107 -2.88 -13.97 -35.94
CA LEU A 107 -3.80 -15.01 -36.39
C LEU A 107 -4.98 -14.40 -37.13
N ALA A 108 -5.39 -15.04 -38.22
CA ALA A 108 -6.52 -14.65 -39.06
C ALA A 108 -7.23 -15.90 -39.62
N PRO A 109 -8.47 -15.79 -40.09
CA PRO A 109 -9.16 -16.88 -40.80
C PRO A 109 -8.26 -17.50 -41.88
N GLY A 110 -8.18 -18.83 -41.89
CA GLY A 110 -7.29 -19.63 -42.74
C GLY A 110 -5.88 -19.87 -42.16
N SER A 111 -5.55 -19.28 -41.00
CA SER A 111 -4.30 -19.61 -40.29
C SER A 111 -4.31 -21.04 -39.80
N ASN A 112 -3.17 -21.72 -39.88
CA ASN A 112 -3.01 -23.09 -39.39
C ASN A 112 -1.74 -23.22 -38.55
N GLY A 113 -1.81 -23.88 -37.40
CA GLY A 113 -0.65 -24.12 -36.55
C GLY A 113 -0.96 -24.45 -35.09
N GLU A 114 0.11 -24.62 -34.32
CA GLU A 114 0.03 -24.91 -32.88
C GLU A 114 -0.45 -23.70 -32.06
N ASP A 115 -0.10 -22.50 -32.50
CA ASP A 115 -0.61 -21.24 -31.94
C ASP A 115 -2.14 -21.14 -32.06
N VAL A 116 -2.70 -21.58 -33.19
CA VAL A 116 -4.15 -21.65 -33.39
C VAL A 116 -4.79 -22.71 -32.50
N ARG A 117 -4.19 -23.91 -32.42
CA ARG A 117 -4.71 -25.00 -31.57
C ARG A 117 -4.73 -24.58 -30.09
N GLN A 118 -3.71 -23.87 -29.65
CA GLN A 118 -3.65 -23.31 -28.31
C GLN A 118 -4.72 -22.23 -28.08
N LEU A 119 -4.93 -21.33 -29.04
CA LEU A 119 -6.01 -20.35 -28.96
C LEU A 119 -7.39 -21.02 -28.86
N GLN A 120 -7.66 -22.02 -29.71
CA GLN A 120 -8.90 -22.80 -29.66
C GLN A 120 -9.10 -23.46 -28.30
N ALA A 121 -8.04 -24.08 -27.74
CA ALA A 121 -8.10 -24.71 -26.42
C ALA A 121 -8.37 -23.69 -25.31
N ALA A 122 -7.80 -22.49 -25.39
CA ALA A 122 -8.06 -21.41 -24.44
C ALA A 122 -9.50 -20.91 -24.54
N LEU A 123 -10.01 -20.67 -25.76
CA LEU A 123 -11.41 -20.29 -25.99
C LEU A 123 -12.39 -21.36 -25.47
N ALA A 124 -12.06 -22.64 -25.64
CA ALA A 124 -12.83 -23.74 -25.07
C ALA A 124 -12.86 -23.72 -23.54
N ARG A 125 -11.71 -23.44 -22.87
CA ARG A 125 -11.66 -23.26 -21.41
C ARG A 125 -12.45 -22.04 -20.93
N LEU A 126 -12.53 -20.99 -21.76
CA LEU A 126 -13.35 -19.79 -21.53
C LEU A 126 -14.85 -20.02 -21.83
N GLY A 127 -15.24 -21.22 -22.28
CA GLY A 127 -16.64 -21.61 -22.48
C GLY A 127 -17.17 -21.45 -23.90
N TYR A 128 -16.31 -21.17 -24.88
CA TYR A 128 -16.72 -21.03 -26.29
C TYR A 128 -16.60 -22.37 -27.03
N ALA A 129 -17.66 -22.74 -27.77
CA ALA A 129 -17.65 -23.94 -28.59
C ALA A 129 -16.80 -23.73 -29.85
N ILE A 130 -15.88 -24.67 -30.10
CA ILE A 130 -15.03 -24.70 -31.29
C ILE A 130 -15.41 -25.93 -32.11
N TYR A 131 -15.77 -25.72 -33.36
CA TYR A 131 -16.14 -26.77 -34.33
C TYR A 131 -15.14 -26.90 -35.47
N ASP A 132 -14.17 -25.98 -35.55
CA ASP A 132 -13.10 -26.03 -36.54
C ASP A 132 -12.16 -27.20 -36.26
N ASP A 133 -11.46 -27.64 -37.30
CA ASP A 133 -10.38 -28.62 -37.14
C ASP A 133 -9.31 -28.09 -36.16
N ALA A 134 -8.73 -29.00 -35.39
CA ALA A 134 -7.72 -28.66 -34.40
C ALA A 134 -6.50 -28.01 -35.07
N GLY A 135 -6.22 -26.77 -34.68
CA GLY A 135 -5.15 -25.97 -35.26
C GLY A 135 -5.51 -25.21 -36.54
N ALA A 136 -6.77 -25.26 -36.99
CA ALA A 136 -7.26 -24.48 -38.11
C ALA A 136 -8.13 -23.30 -37.64
N PHE A 137 -7.76 -22.08 -38.01
CA PHE A 137 -8.52 -20.88 -37.65
C PHE A 137 -9.66 -20.73 -38.66
N GLY A 138 -10.78 -21.36 -38.36
CA GLY A 138 -12.00 -21.31 -39.17
C GLY A 138 -13.02 -20.32 -38.62
N ASP A 139 -14.26 -20.49 -39.06
CA ASP A 139 -15.36 -19.59 -38.73
C ASP A 139 -15.79 -19.70 -37.27
N SER A 140 -15.73 -20.89 -36.66
CA SER A 140 -16.14 -21.04 -35.25
C SER A 140 -15.13 -20.42 -34.29
N ALA A 141 -13.82 -20.54 -34.57
CA ALA A 141 -12.79 -19.84 -33.82
C ALA A 141 -12.90 -18.31 -34.00
N ALA A 142 -13.13 -17.84 -35.23
CA ALA A 142 -13.34 -16.41 -35.50
C ALA A 142 -14.55 -15.86 -34.72
N LEU A 143 -15.66 -16.60 -34.73
CA LEU A 143 -16.87 -16.25 -33.99
C LEU A 143 -16.61 -16.21 -32.48
N ALA A 144 -15.95 -17.23 -31.94
CA ALA A 144 -15.61 -17.31 -30.52
C ALA A 144 -14.74 -16.13 -30.06
N VAL A 145 -13.72 -15.75 -30.85
CA VAL A 145 -12.90 -14.57 -30.56
C VAL A 145 -13.75 -13.30 -30.57
N ASN A 146 -14.62 -13.12 -31.57
CA ASN A 146 -15.47 -11.94 -31.67
C ASN A 146 -16.47 -11.84 -30.52
N GLN A 147 -17.09 -12.94 -30.12
CA GLN A 147 -17.97 -12.99 -28.96
C GLN A 147 -17.19 -12.67 -27.68
N TYR A 148 -15.99 -13.22 -27.53
CA TYR A 148 -15.14 -12.94 -26.39
C TYR A 148 -14.77 -11.46 -26.27
N LEU A 149 -14.33 -10.85 -27.37
CA LEU A 149 -14.01 -9.43 -27.40
C LEU A 149 -15.24 -8.55 -27.14
N ALA A 150 -16.41 -8.94 -27.66
CA ALA A 150 -17.66 -8.22 -27.42
C ALA A 150 -18.07 -8.25 -25.93
N VAL A 151 -17.89 -9.39 -25.25
CA VAL A 151 -18.12 -9.50 -23.79
C VAL A 151 -17.20 -8.56 -23.01
N LEU A 152 -15.97 -8.35 -23.49
CA LEU A 152 -15.02 -7.40 -22.91
C LEU A 152 -15.26 -5.94 -23.33
N GLY A 153 -16.25 -5.68 -24.19
CA GLY A 153 -16.59 -4.34 -24.68
C GLY A 153 -15.72 -3.82 -25.82
N TYR A 154 -14.98 -4.70 -26.51
CA TYR A 154 -14.17 -4.35 -27.67
C TYR A 154 -14.86 -4.76 -28.97
N GLY A 155 -14.86 -3.86 -29.96
CA GLY A 155 -15.38 -4.14 -31.30
C GLY A 155 -14.56 -5.24 -31.98
N SER A 156 -15.22 -6.15 -32.68
CA SER A 156 -14.56 -7.21 -33.44
C SER A 156 -13.54 -6.61 -34.40
N VAL A 157 -12.29 -7.04 -34.29
CA VAL A 157 -11.26 -6.75 -35.29
C VAL A 157 -11.63 -7.53 -36.54
N ASP A 158 -12.17 -6.87 -37.55
CA ASP A 158 -12.36 -7.48 -38.86
C ASP A 158 -10.98 -7.81 -39.45
N ALA A 159 -10.57 -9.08 -39.33
CA ALA A 159 -9.33 -9.60 -39.93
C ALA A 159 -9.31 -9.53 -41.47
N ARG A 160 -10.43 -9.14 -42.09
CA ARG A 160 -10.56 -8.95 -43.55
C ARG A 160 -10.11 -7.57 -44.04
N THR A 161 -9.90 -6.60 -43.16
CA THR A 161 -9.68 -5.22 -43.58
C THR A 161 -8.25 -4.77 -43.28
N ARG A 162 -7.31 -5.22 -44.11
CA ARG A 162 -6.16 -4.38 -44.47
C ARG A 162 -6.47 -3.77 -45.83
N ARG A 163 -6.70 -2.46 -45.86
CA ARG A 163 -6.46 -1.65 -47.06
C ARG A 163 -5.05 -1.07 -46.96
#